data_AF-A0A2A9L4D5-F1
#
_entry.id   AF-A0A2A9L4D5-F1
#
_cell.length_a   1.000
_cell.length_b   1.000
_cell.length_c   1.000
_cell.angle_alpha   90.00
_cell.angle_beta   90.00
_cell.angle_gamma   90.00
#
_symmetry.space_group_name_H-M   'P 1'
#
loop_
_entity.id
_entity.type
_entity.pdbx_description
1 polymer ?
#
loop_
_entity_poly.entity_id
_entity_poly.type
_entity_poly.pdbx_seq_one_letter_code
_entity_poly.pdbx_strand_id
1 'polypeptide(L)' 'MLKNHQENFMTPHDVITVFEQLNAEGRAMVDLDHACTGFAGWLAGTWDTLGEGDIALLTSIGATLYREGYARRY' A
#
# COMPACT_ATOMS: atom_id res chain seq x y z
N MET A 1 -8.61 -39.11 0.34
CA MET A 1 -9.48 -37.92 0.20
C MET A 1 -8.61 -36.70 0.44
N LEU A 2 -8.24 -35.99 -0.62
CA LEU A 2 -7.43 -34.78 -0.55
C LEU A 2 -8.31 -33.65 0.01
N LYS A 3 -7.93 -33.07 1.15
CA LYS A 3 -8.54 -31.84 1.65
C LYS A 3 -8.10 -30.72 0.72
N ASN A 4 -9.06 -30.09 0.04
CA ASN A 4 -8.85 -28.93 -0.81
C ASN A 4 -8.12 -27.84 0.01
N HIS A 5 -6.85 -27.60 -0.32
CA HIS A 5 -6.23 -26.31 -0.05
C HIS A 5 -6.96 -25.30 -0.93
N GLN A 6 -7.98 -24.64 -0.38
CA GLN A 6 -8.40 -23.38 -0.97
C GLN A 6 -7.23 -22.42 -0.78
N GLU A 7 -6.48 -22.18 -1.86
CA GLU A 7 -5.64 -21.00 -1.95
C GLU A 7 -6.56 -19.80 -1.82
N ASN A 8 -6.48 -19.13 -0.68
CA ASN A 8 -7.26 -17.95 -0.37
C ASN A 8 -6.68 -16.80 -1.19
N PHE A 9 -7.05 -16.71 -2.47
CA PHE A 9 -6.67 -15.59 -3.31
C PHE A 9 -7.30 -14.33 -2.74
N MET A 10 -6.49 -13.51 -2.07
CA MET A 10 -6.86 -12.17 -1.66
C MET A 10 -7.31 -11.38 -2.89
N THR A 11 -8.57 -10.97 -2.93
CA THR A 11 -9.05 -10.05 -3.95
C THR A 11 -8.70 -8.61 -3.57
N PRO A 12 -8.64 -7.68 -4.54
CA PRO A 12 -8.50 -6.26 -4.24
C PRO A 12 -9.56 -5.75 -3.24
N HIS A 13 -10.76 -6.34 -3.27
CA HIS A 13 -11.84 -6.01 -2.34
C HIS A 13 -11.54 -6.48 -0.91
N ASP A 14 -10.96 -7.67 -0.75
CA ASP A 14 -10.55 -8.19 0.56
C ASP A 14 -9.43 -7.31 1.16
N VAL A 15 -8.50 -6.85 0.31
CA VAL A 15 -7.42 -5.93 0.71
C VAL A 15 -7.99 -4.58 1.15
N ILE A 16 -8.99 -4.04 0.44
CA ILE A 16 -9.70 -2.82 0.84
C ILE A 16 -10.41 -3.02 2.19
N THR A 17 -11.06 -4.16 2.39
CA THR A 17 -11.73 -4.50 3.65
C THR A 17 -10.73 -4.55 4.82
N VAL A 18 -9.51 -5.06 4.58
CA VAL A 18 -8.44 -5.03 5.58
C VAL A 18 -7.99 -3.61 5.89
N PHE A 19 -7.89 -2.73 4.90
CA PHE A 19 -7.57 -1.32 5.15
C PHE A 19 -8.65 -0.62 5.98
N GLU A 20 -9.91 -0.84 5.65
CA GLU A 20 -11.06 -0.31 6.39
C GLU A 20 -11.06 -0.80 7.84
N GLN A 21 -10.80 -2.10 8.05
CA GLN A 21 -10.73 -2.71 9.37
C GLN A 21 -9.56 -2.14 10.20
N LEU A 22 -8.35 -2.04 9.62
CA LEU A 22 -7.18 -1.47 10.30
C LEU A 22 -7.38 0.00 10.69
N ASN A 23 -8.09 0.77 9.84
CA ASN A 23 -8.48 2.14 10.14
C ASN A 23 -9.51 2.21 11.28
N ALA A 24 -10.56 1.37 11.23
CA ALA A 24 -11.59 1.30 12.26
C ALA A 24 -11.04 0.86 13.63
N GLU A 25 -10.04 -0.02 13.64
CA GLU A 25 -9.38 -0.50 14.86
C GLU A 25 -8.36 0.49 15.44
N GLY A 26 -8.10 1.63 14.78
CA GLY A 26 -7.04 2.56 15.17
C GLY A 26 -5.63 1.94 15.09
N ARG A 27 -5.50 0.81 14.39
CA ARG A 27 -4.25 0.05 14.22
C ARG A 27 -3.47 0.46 12.98
N ALA A 28 -3.98 1.40 12.20
CA ALA A 28 -3.22 2.20 11.25
C ALA A 28 -2.20 3.13 11.96
N MET A 29 -1.52 2.63 13.00
CA MET A 29 -0.55 3.36 13.83
C MET A 29 0.80 3.57 13.15
N VAL A 30 0.95 3.16 11.88
CA VAL A 30 2.08 3.64 11.11
C VAL A 30 1.76 5.09 10.82
N ASP A 31 2.46 5.98 11.52
CA ASP A 31 2.47 7.40 11.19
C ASP A 31 2.58 7.51 9.67
N LEU A 32 1.75 8.34 9.07
CA LEU A 32 1.69 8.48 7.62
C LEU A 32 3.09 8.77 7.05
N ASP A 33 3.91 9.47 7.84
CA ASP A 33 5.33 9.70 7.59
C ASP A 33 6.09 8.38 7.41
N HIS A 34 5.96 7.44 8.35
CA HIS A 34 6.55 6.10 8.23
C HIS A 34 6.00 5.31 7.05
N ALA A 35 4.72 5.41 6.73
CA ALA A 35 4.12 4.71 5.59
C ALA A 35 4.66 5.26 4.26
N CYS A 36 4.73 6.59 4.12
CA CYS A 36 5.29 7.25 2.94
C CYS A 36 6.79 6.97 2.81
N THR A 37 7.56 7.06 3.90
CA THR A 37 9.00 6.76 3.91
C THR A 37 9.26 5.28 3.59
N GLY A 38 8.46 4.37 4.13
CA GLY A 38 8.56 2.94 3.84
C GLY A 38 8.27 2.62 2.37
N PHE A 39 7.19 3.18 1.82
CA PHE A 39 6.84 3.03 0.41
C PHE A 39 7.91 3.62 -0.53
N ALA A 40 8.38 4.83 -0.24
CA ALA A 40 9.45 5.49 -1.01
C ALA A 40 10.76 4.69 -0.94
N GLY A 41 11.12 4.16 0.23
CA GLY A 41 12.32 3.34 0.42
C GLY A 41 12.27 2.03 -0.37
N TRP A 42 11.12 1.34 -0.35
CA TRP A 42 10.92 0.16 -1.19
C TRP A 42 10.99 0.49 -2.67
N LEU A 43 10.28 1.53 -3.12
CA LEU A 43 10.23 1.93 -4.53
C LEU A 43 11.62 2.31 -5.06
N ALA A 44 12.41 3.04 -4.27
CA ALA A 44 13.79 3.37 -4.60
C ALA A 44 14.67 2.12 -4.72
N GLY A 45 14.50 1.13 -3.83
CA GLY A 45 15.28 -0.11 -3.85
C GLY A 45 14.99 -1.04 -5.02
N THR A 46 13.81 -0.93 -5.64
CA THR A 46 13.40 -1.76 -6.79
C THR A 46 13.38 -0.99 -8.11
N TRP A 47 13.74 0.31 -8.09
CA TRP A 47 13.53 1.25 -9.20
C TRP A 47 14.05 0.73 -10.54
N ASP A 48 15.29 0.25 -10.57
CA ASP A 48 15.96 -0.20 -11.80
C ASP A 48 15.42 -1.53 -12.36
N THR A 49 14.58 -2.22 -11.60
CA THR A 49 13.96 -3.50 -11.98
C THR A 49 12.54 -3.34 -12.51
N LEU A 50 11.95 -2.15 -12.37
CA LEU A 50 10.59 -1.86 -12.78
C LEU A 50 10.55 -1.35 -14.23
N GLY A 51 9.48 -1.69 -14.94
CA GLY A 51 9.17 -1.05 -16.20
C GLY A 51 8.69 0.39 -16.00
N GLU A 52 8.83 1.23 -17.03
CA GLU A 52 8.41 2.64 -16.98
C GLU A 52 6.93 2.83 -16.59
N GLY A 53 6.05 1.92 -17.02
CA GLY A 53 4.63 1.94 -16.66
C GLY A 53 4.38 1.68 -15.17
N ASP A 54 5.10 0.74 -14.57
CA ASP A 54 5.00 0.43 -13.14
C ASP A 54 5.56 1.57 -12.30
N ILE A 55 6.69 2.15 -12.72
CA ILE A 55 7.26 3.35 -12.11
C ILE A 55 6.22 4.48 -12.11
N ALA A 56 5.60 4.78 -13.26
CA ALA A 56 4.61 5.85 -13.36
C ALA A 56 3.40 5.61 -12.43
N LEU A 57 2.89 4.38 -12.38
CA LEU A 57 1.77 4.01 -11.51
C LEU A 57 2.12 4.15 -10.03
N LEU A 58 3.23 3.54 -9.59
CA LEU A 58 3.64 3.53 -8.18
C LEU A 58 4.00 4.94 -7.69
N THR A 59 4.62 5.75 -8.54
CA THR A 59 4.91 7.15 -8.21
C THR A 59 3.63 7.97 -8.04
N SER A 60 2.60 7.72 -8.86
CA SER A 60 1.28 8.37 -8.74
C SER A 60 0.55 7.97 -7.44
N ILE A 61 0.66 6.71 -7.04
CA ILE A 61 0.13 6.22 -5.75
C ILE A 61 0.84 6.93 -4.59
N GLY A 62 2.17 6.97 -4.59
CA GLY A 62 2.95 7.68 -3.57
C GLY A 62 2.61 9.17 -3.48
N ALA A 63 2.45 9.84 -4.62
CA ALA A 63 2.05 11.25 -4.66
C ALA A 63 0.64 11.49 -4.10
N THR A 64 -0.29 10.55 -4.32
CA THR A 64 -1.64 10.62 -3.75
C THR A 64 -1.61 10.43 -2.24
N LEU A 65 -0.87 9.44 -1.73
CA LEU A 65 -0.68 9.24 -0.28
C LEU A 65 -0.09 10.49 0.38
N TYR A 66 0.91 11.10 -0.24
CA TYR A 66 1.52 12.34 0.25
C TYR A 66 0.52 13.50 0.27
N ARG A 67 -0.24 13.73 -0.81
CA ARG A 67 -1.22 14.83 -0.87
C ARG A 67 -2.35 14.64 0.15
N GLU A 68 -2.93 13.46 0.22
CA GLU A 68 -4.10 13.24 1.08
C GLU A 68 -3.73 13.15 2.56
N GLY A 69 -2.49 12.80 2.89
CA GLY A 69 -2.07 12.64 4.27
C GLY A 69 -1.17 13.76 4.81
N TYR A 70 -0.13 14.18 4.09
CA TYR A 70 0.81 15.22 4.54
C TYR A 70 0.26 16.61 4.28
N ALA A 71 -0.21 16.87 3.04
CA ALA A 71 -0.68 18.20 2.66
C ALA A 71 -2.02 18.61 3.32
N ARG A 72 -2.71 17.69 4.00
CA ARG A 72 -3.88 18.02 4.85
C ARG A 72 -3.51 18.32 6.31
N ARG A 73 -2.28 17.97 6.74
CA ARG A 73 -1.79 18.17 8.11
C ARG A 73 -1.00 19.48 8.29
N TYR A 74 -0.57 20.11 7.19
CA TYR A 74 0.19 21.36 7.17
C TYR A 74 -0.47 22.40 6.27
#